data_AF-A0A7X1NZE7-F1
#
_entry.id   AF-A0A7X1NZE7-F1
#
_cell.length_a   1.000
_cell.length_b   1.000
_cell.length_c   1.000
_cell.angle_alpha   90.00
_cell.angle_beta   90.00
_cell.angle_gamma   90.00
#
_symmetry.space_group_name_H-M   'P 1'
#
loop_
_entity.id
_entity.type
_entity.pdbx_description
1 polymer ?
#
loop_
_entity_poly.entity_id
_entity_poly.type
_entity_poly.pdbx_seq_one_letter_code
_entity_poly.pdbx_strand_id
1 'polypeptide(L)' 'MDSYPTIKFIVERGNLLAIAIGVLPLLGAVALVVLGVHWFALVAGAVAAAVVYFLMKSYVELVRVIADMLLPK' A
#
# COMPACT_ATOMS: atom_id res chain seq x y z
N MET A 1 -18.16 0.66 -17.97
CA MET A 1 -17.12 0.48 -16.92
C MET A 1 -16.82 -1.02 -16.68
N ASP A 2 -17.35 -1.92 -17.51
CA ASP A 2 -17.34 -3.37 -17.27
C ASP A 2 -16.10 -4.10 -17.81
N SER A 3 -15.25 -3.45 -18.61
CA SER A 3 -14.01 -4.06 -19.14
C SER A 3 -12.82 -4.03 -18.18
N TYR A 4 -12.82 -3.18 -17.14
CA TYR A 4 -11.68 -3.03 -16.22
C TYR A 4 -12.10 -2.97 -14.73
N PRO A 5 -12.68 -4.05 -14.18
CA PRO A 5 -13.17 -4.08 -12.80
C PRO A 5 -12.06 -3.83 -11.76
N THR A 6 -10.85 -4.33 -12.02
CA THR A 6 -9.70 -4.16 -11.13
C THR A 6 -9.26 -2.69 -11.05
N ILE A 7 -9.25 -1.97 -12.18
CA ILE A 7 -8.87 -0.55 -12.20
C ILE A 7 -9.92 0.27 -11.45
N LYS A 8 -11.21 0.00 -11.66
CA LYS A 8 -12.30 0.65 -10.93
C LYS A 8 -12.15 0.47 -9.41
N PHE A 9 -11.83 -0.74 -8.97
CA PHE A 9 -11.58 -1.04 -7.56
C PHE A 9 -10.38 -0.25 -7.00
N ILE A 10 -9.26 -0.16 -7.74
CA ILE A 10 -8.08 0.61 -7.33
C ILE A 10 -8.38 2.11 -7.31
N VAL A 11 -9.13 2.63 -8.26
CA VAL A 11 -9.52 4.05 -8.29
C VAL A 11 -10.37 4.41 -7.06
N GLU A 12 -11.40 3.59 -6.76
CA GLU A 12 -12.34 3.80 -5.66
C GLU A 12 -11.72 3.53 -4.27
N ARG A 13 -10.91 2.46 -4.13
CA ARG A 13 -10.41 1.98 -2.83
C ARG A 13 -8.89 1.97 -2.68
N GLY A 14 -8.14 2.48 -3.64
CA GLY A 14 -6.67 2.40 -3.64
C GLY A 14 -6.01 3.00 -2.41
N ASN A 15 -6.54 4.09 -1.85
CA ASN A 15 -6.02 4.64 -0.58
C ASN A 15 -6.17 3.66 0.60
N LEU A 16 -7.31 2.97 0.70
CA LEU A 16 -7.51 1.95 1.74
C LEU A 16 -6.55 0.77 1.54
N LEU A 17 -6.33 0.34 0.29
CA LEU A 17 -5.35 -0.71 -0.04
C LEU A 17 -3.92 -0.27 0.31
N ALA A 18 -3.55 0.97 0.01
CA ALA A 18 -2.23 1.51 0.34
C ALA A 18 -1.98 1.50 1.85
N ILE A 19 -2.97 1.88 2.66
CA ILE A 19 -2.88 1.82 4.12
C ILE A 19 -2.79 0.35 4.58
N ALA A 20 -3.68 -0.52 4.10
CA ALA A 20 -3.72 -1.92 4.51
C ALA A 20 -2.39 -2.64 4.23
N ILE A 21 -1.81 -2.40 3.04
CA ILE A 21 -0.54 -3.01 2.63
C ILE A 21 0.64 -2.32 3.32
N GLY A 22 0.58 -1.00 3.52
CA GLY A 22 1.60 -0.24 4.23
C GLY A 22 1.75 -0.62 5.70
N VAL A 23 0.70 -1.14 6.35
CA VAL A 23 0.74 -1.58 7.76
C VAL A 23 1.34 -2.99 7.92
N LEU A 24 1.35 -3.82 6.87
CA LEU A 24 1.87 -5.20 6.94
C LEU A 24 3.33 -5.30 7.44
N PRO A 25 4.29 -4.47 6.96
CA PRO A 25 5.66 -4.51 7.45
C PRO A 25 5.76 -4.18 8.95
N LEU A 26 4.90 -3.29 9.45
CA LEU A 26 4.87 -2.94 10.86
C LEU A 26 4.33 -4.11 11.71
N LEU A 27 3.26 -4.76 11.26
CA LEU A 27 2.73 -5.97 11.93
C LEU A 27 3.75 -7.11 11.91
N GLY A 28 4.44 -7.31 10.79
CA GLY A 28 5.52 -8.29 10.68
C GLY A 28 6.67 -8.00 11.65
N ALA A 29 7.07 -6.74 11.80
CA ALA A 29 8.08 -6.33 12.76
C ALA A 29 7.66 -6.54 14.22
N VAL A 30 6.39 -6.26 14.55
CA VAL A 30 5.84 -6.57 15.88
C VAL A 30 5.91 -8.07 16.15
N ALA A 31 5.51 -8.91 15.19
CA ALA A 31 5.59 -10.36 15.33
C ALA A 31 7.02 -10.85 15.53
N LEU A 32 8.00 -10.29 14.81
CA LEU A 32 9.41 -10.62 14.99
C LEU A 32 9.91 -10.29 16.39
N VAL A 33 9.54 -9.13 16.94
CA VAL A 33 9.92 -8.78 18.32
C VAL A 33 9.28 -9.72 19.35
N VAL A 34 8.02 -10.12 19.14
CA VAL A 34 7.35 -11.13 20.00
C VAL A 34 8.07 -12.48 19.95
N LEU A 35 8.69 -12.83 18.82
CA LEU A 35 9.51 -14.03 18.65
C LEU A 35 10.94 -13.88 19.22
N GLY A 36 11.24 -12.79 19.89
CA GLY A 36 12.54 -12.54 20.55
C GLY A 36 13.59 -11.89 19.67
N VAL A 37 13.21 -11.38 18.47
CA VAL A 37 14.13 -10.58 17.64
C VAL A 37 14.35 -9.22 18.30
N HIS A 38 15.56 -8.68 18.12
CA HIS A 38 15.97 -7.40 18.68
C HIS A 38 15.00 -6.25 18.33
N TRP A 39 14.86 -5.27 19.22
CA TRP A 39 13.96 -4.12 19.08
C TRP A 39 14.20 -3.28 17.81
N PHE A 40 15.39 -3.40 17.20
CA PHE A 40 15.70 -2.79 15.90
C PHE A 40 14.75 -3.25 14.78
N ALA A 41 14.13 -4.42 14.91
CA ALA A 41 13.10 -4.89 13.99
C ALA A 41 11.91 -3.93 13.91
N LEU A 42 11.53 -3.25 15.01
CA LEU A 42 10.44 -2.25 14.98
C LEU A 42 10.83 -1.02 14.19
N VAL A 43 12.07 -0.54 14.33
CA VAL A 43 12.56 0.61 13.58
C VAL A 43 12.62 0.27 12.08
N ALA A 44 13.19 -0.88 11.74
CA ALA A 44 13.24 -1.37 10.37
C ALA A 44 11.82 -1.57 9.80
N GLY A 45 10.91 -2.13 10.59
CA GLY A 45 9.50 -2.32 10.23
C GLY A 45 8.74 -1.02 10.00
N ALA A 46 8.97 -0.01 10.83
CA ALA A 46 8.37 1.31 10.68
C ALA A 46 8.86 2.02 9.40
N VAL A 47 10.17 1.96 9.13
CA VAL A 47 10.75 2.49 7.89
C VAL A 47 10.19 1.73 6.68
N ALA A 48 10.18 0.40 6.73
CA ALA A 48 9.62 -0.43 5.66
C ALA A 48 8.13 -0.15 5.43
N ALA A 49 7.34 0.01 6.49
CA ALA A 49 5.92 0.36 6.43
C ALA A 49 5.70 1.70 5.72
N ALA A 50 6.47 2.72 6.09
CA ALA A 50 6.41 4.03 5.44
C ALA A 50 6.77 3.94 3.95
N VAL A 51 7.85 3.24 3.61
CA VAL A 51 8.29 3.06 2.21
C VAL A 51 7.24 2.33 1.38
N VAL A 52 6.71 1.21 1.89
CA VAL A 52 5.67 0.43 1.19
C VAL A 52 4.39 1.24 1.03
N TYR A 53 3.99 2.00 2.05
CA TYR A 53 2.85 2.91 1.96
C TYR A 53 3.03 3.94 0.85
N PHE A 54 4.18 4.63 0.80
CA PHE A 54 4.46 5.63 -0.24
C PHE A 54 4.51 5.02 -1.64
N LEU A 55 5.14 3.85 -1.79
CA LEU A 55 5.17 3.13 -3.07
C LEU A 55 3.76 2.77 -3.54
N MET A 56 2.93 2.21 -2.65
CA MET A 56 1.56 1.83 -3.00
C MET A 56 0.69 3.06 -3.28
N LYS A 57 0.86 4.14 -2.52
CA LYS A 57 0.16 5.41 -2.76
C LYS A 57 0.51 5.97 -4.15
N SER A 58 1.81 6.00 -4.49
CA SER A 58 2.28 6.46 -5.79
C SER A 58 1.74 5.58 -6.93
N TYR A 59 1.70 4.26 -6.75
CA TYR A 59 1.09 3.34 -7.71
C TYR A 59 -0.41 3.62 -7.92
N VAL A 60 -1.17 3.82 -6.84
CA VAL A 60 -2.61 4.15 -6.91
C VAL A 60 -2.85 5.46 -7.64
N GLU A 61 -2.05 6.49 -7.35
CA GLU A 61 -2.12 7.79 -8.04
C GLU A 61 -1.83 7.63 -9.53
N LEU A 62 -0.80 6.86 -9.89
CA LEU A 62 -0.46 6.58 -11.29
C LEU A 62 -1.59 5.85 -12.00
N VAL A 63 -2.19 4.82 -11.38
CA VAL A 63 -3.34 4.11 -11.94
C VAL A 63 -4.54 5.04 -12.13
N ARG A 64 -4.79 5.97 -11.21
CA ARG A 64 -5.85 6.98 -11.36
C ARG A 64 -5.57 7.92 -12.53
N VAL A 65 -4.34 8.42 -12.66
CA VAL A 65 -3.94 9.26 -13.79
C VAL A 65 -4.13 8.53 -15.12
N ILE A 66 -3.71 7.27 -15.21
CA ILE A 66 -3.93 6.46 -16.42
C ILE A 66 -5.43 6.24 -16.67
N ALA A 67 -6.20 5.95 -15.63
CA ALA A 67 -7.65 5.77 -15.77
C ALA A 67 -8.33 7.05 -16.28
N ASP A 68 -7.93 8.22 -15.77
CA ASP A 68 -8.43 9.52 -16.23
C ASP A 68 -8.01 9.82 -17.68
N MET A 69 -6.80 9.41 -18.10
CA MET A 69 -6.34 9.57 -19.49
C MET A 69 -7.03 8.62 -20.48
N LEU A 70 -7.30 7.37 -20.07
CA LEU A 70 -7.90 6.34 -20.93
C LEU A 70 -9.43 6.42 -20.99
N LEU A 71 -10.07 6.91 -19.93
CA LEU A 71 -11.51 7.05 -19.80
C LEU A 71 -11.83 8.50 -19.39
N PRO A 72 -11.59 9.48 -20.28
CA PRO A 72 -11.97 10.86 -20.01
C PRO A 72 -13.48 10.91 -19.81
N LYS A 73 -13.91 11.57 -18.73
CA LYS A 73 -15.34 11.85 -18.49
C LYS A 73 -15.92 12.74 -19.58
#